data_AF-A0A968P009-F1
#
_entry.id   AF-A0A968P009-F1
#
_cell.length_a   1.000
_cell.length_b   1.000
_cell.length_c   1.000
_cell.angle_alpha   90.00
_cell.angle_beta   90.00
_cell.angle_gamma   90.00
#
_symmetry.space_group_name_H-M   'P 1'
#
loop_
_entity.id
_entity.type
_entity.pdbx_description
1 polymer ?
#
loop_
_entity_poly.entity_id
_entity_poly.type
_entity_poly.pdbx_seq_one_letter_code
_entity_poly.pdbx_strand_id
1 'polypeptide(L)'
;MNGVKKKQYYVENTNILVTEFEDADGARFRLTDFCPRFQQYGRMYRPIALFRIVEPLSGTPVISVQCDPVSGWSKQPLQCVRGNSHLRWEARGDALRLTTNMPLTYLSEKMPFELNGKIYLALTWGSAIEDDLAQVSEAFLGKTADYWLTWVKHCSVPTLFQKEVIRSALALKLHVFEDTGAILAATTTSLPEEIGKERNWDYRYCWLRDSYFVLSAFHNLGQFEEMEGFLKFLLGLASKREQAHSRLAPVYDLSQNLPLPETIHHAWKGYANSTPVRSQNQAAEHVQNDVYGEMVLTLAPIFFVRAFSR
;
A
#
# COMPACT_ATOMS: atom_id res chain seq x y z
N MET A 1 18.87 5.26 -19.85
CA MET A 1 19.71 5.28 -18.63
C MET A 1 20.47 3.97 -18.56
N ASN A 2 21.49 3.80 -19.39
CA ASN A 2 22.42 2.66 -19.27
C ASN A 2 23.51 3.10 -18.29
N GLY A 3 23.76 2.32 -17.24
CA GLY A 3 24.90 2.53 -16.33
C GLY A 3 24.60 2.93 -14.88
N VAL A 4 23.34 3.21 -14.51
CA VAL A 4 23.00 3.49 -13.10
C VAL A 4 22.74 2.18 -12.36
N LYS A 5 23.61 1.82 -11.42
CA LYS A 5 23.37 0.70 -10.49
C LYS A 5 22.31 1.10 -9.48
N LYS A 6 21.42 0.16 -9.16
CA LYS A 6 20.33 0.36 -8.21
C LYS A 6 20.36 -0.74 -7.17
N LYS A 7 20.28 -0.35 -5.89
CA LYS A 7 20.12 -1.29 -4.77
C LYS A 7 18.91 -0.88 -3.97
N GLN A 8 17.95 -1.78 -3.81
CA GLN A 8 16.72 -1.53 -3.09
C GLN A 8 16.60 -2.48 -1.89
N TYR A 9 16.19 -1.96 -0.75
CA TYR A 9 16.00 -2.73 0.49
C TYR A 9 15.04 -2.00 1.43
N TYR A 10 14.37 -2.74 2.30
CA TYR A 10 13.62 -2.14 3.40
C TYR A 10 14.56 -1.84 4.56
N VAL A 11 14.34 -0.73 5.28
CA VAL A 11 14.97 -0.53 6.60
C VAL A 11 14.54 -1.69 7.50
N GLU A 12 15.51 -2.27 8.21
CA GLU A 12 15.33 -3.51 8.97
C GLU A 12 14.09 -3.46 9.87
N ASN A 13 13.26 -4.51 9.78
CA ASN A 13 12.02 -4.66 10.55
C ASN A 13 10.99 -3.52 10.36
N THR A 14 10.99 -2.87 9.20
CA THR A 14 10.00 -1.84 8.85
C THR A 14 9.42 -1.99 7.45
N ASN A 15 8.41 -1.17 7.12
CA ASN A 15 7.91 -0.96 5.76
C ASN A 15 8.44 0.34 5.12
N ILE A 16 9.61 0.82 5.55
CA ILE A 16 10.27 1.98 4.95
C ILE A 16 11.22 1.48 3.87
N LEU A 17 11.01 1.93 2.63
CA LEU A 17 11.76 1.45 1.47
C LEU A 17 12.91 2.41 1.16
N VAL A 18 14.11 1.87 1.03
CA VAL A 18 15.31 2.60 0.62
C VAL A 18 15.76 2.13 -0.75
N THR A 19 16.02 3.07 -1.65
CA THR A 19 16.65 2.79 -2.95
C THR A 19 17.88 3.67 -3.13
N GLU A 20 19.05 3.05 -3.26
CA GLU A 20 20.31 3.72 -3.54
C GLU A 20 20.65 3.62 -5.02
N PHE A 21 21.13 4.73 -5.57
CA PHE A 21 21.55 4.86 -6.96
C PHE A 21 23.03 5.23 -7.01
N GLU A 22 23.75 4.66 -7.96
CA GLU A 22 25.15 4.96 -8.27
C GLU A 22 25.27 5.08 -9.79
N ASP A 23 25.74 6.21 -10.30
CA ASP A 23 26.02 6.37 -11.72
C ASP A 23 27.39 5.80 -12.12
N ALA A 24 27.74 5.92 -13.40
CA ALA A 24 29.00 5.37 -13.92
C ALA A 24 30.24 6.11 -13.39
N ASP A 25 30.08 7.38 -12.98
CA ASP A 25 31.16 8.24 -12.47
C ASP A 25 31.30 8.15 -10.94
N GLY A 26 30.44 7.36 -10.28
CA GLY A 26 30.46 7.11 -8.84
C GLY A 26 29.67 8.10 -8.00
N ALA A 27 28.91 9.02 -8.61
CA ALA A 27 27.98 9.87 -7.87
C ALA A 27 26.81 9.03 -7.36
N ARG A 28 26.43 9.25 -6.09
CA ARG A 28 25.44 8.43 -5.38
C ARG A 28 24.42 9.28 -4.67
N PHE A 29 23.18 8.82 -4.70
CA PHE A 29 22.09 9.37 -3.91
C PHE A 29 21.16 8.27 -3.42
N ARG A 30 20.37 8.59 -2.40
CA ARG A 30 19.40 7.69 -1.76
C ARG A 30 18.00 8.26 -1.86
N LEU A 31 17.03 7.39 -2.10
CA LEU A 31 15.61 7.63 -1.89
C LEU A 31 15.16 6.87 -0.65
N THR A 32 14.42 7.53 0.24
CA THR A 32 13.72 6.91 1.37
C THR A 32 12.23 7.17 1.21
N ASP A 33 11.45 6.11 1.00
CA ASP A 33 10.00 6.14 0.76
C ASP A 33 9.25 5.53 1.94
N PHE A 34 8.20 6.22 2.40
CA PHE A 34 7.35 5.71 3.49
C PHE A 34 5.94 6.33 3.45
N CYS A 35 4.98 5.60 4.01
CA CYS A 35 3.64 6.12 4.29
C CYS A 35 3.51 6.34 5.81
N PRO A 36 3.16 7.55 6.29
CA PRO A 36 3.13 7.85 7.71
C PRO A 36 2.13 6.96 8.46
N ARG A 37 2.61 6.35 9.55
CA ARG A 37 1.76 5.55 10.44
C ARG A 37 2.32 5.54 11.86
N PHE A 38 1.60 6.13 12.81
CA PHE A 38 2.01 6.17 14.22
C PHE A 38 0.87 6.65 15.13
N GLN A 39 1.00 6.47 16.44
CA GLN A 39 0.04 7.03 17.40
C GLN A 39 0.26 8.55 17.56
N GLN A 40 -0.81 9.33 17.47
CA GLN A 40 -0.78 10.77 17.69
C GLN A 40 -2.09 11.22 18.32
N TYR A 41 -2.01 11.97 19.43
CA TYR A 41 -3.20 12.48 20.14
C TYR A 41 -4.23 11.39 20.48
N GLY A 42 -3.76 10.20 20.91
CA GLY A 42 -4.62 9.08 21.30
C GLY A 42 -5.27 8.31 20.15
N ARG A 43 -4.94 8.62 18.90
CA ARG A 43 -5.44 7.91 17.71
C ARG A 43 -4.32 7.49 16.79
N MET A 44 -4.57 6.45 15.98
CA MET A 44 -3.68 6.09 14.89
C MET A 44 -3.71 7.18 13.81
N TYR A 45 -2.60 7.87 13.62
CA TYR A 45 -2.39 8.80 12.52
C TYR A 45 -1.87 8.05 11.30
N ARG A 46 -2.66 8.05 10.23
CA ARG A 46 -2.42 7.31 8.98
C ARG A 46 -3.02 8.05 7.78
N PRO A 47 -2.52 9.26 7.44
CA PRO A 47 -3.02 10.01 6.31
C PRO A 47 -2.82 9.24 5.00
N ILE A 48 -3.66 9.50 3.99
CA ILE A 48 -3.43 9.00 2.64
C ILE A 48 -2.31 9.84 2.02
N ALA A 49 -1.08 9.44 2.29
CA ALA A 49 0.11 10.17 1.87
C ALA A 49 1.31 9.25 1.64
N LEU A 50 2.14 9.62 0.66
CA LEU A 50 3.45 9.04 0.40
C LEU A 50 4.51 10.13 0.58
N PHE A 51 5.49 9.86 1.43
CA PHE A 51 6.64 10.72 1.65
C PHE A 51 7.87 10.09 1.01
N ARG A 52 8.67 10.94 0.35
CA ARG A 52 9.94 10.61 -0.28
C ARG A 52 11.00 11.63 0.12
N ILE A 53 12.11 11.14 0.63
CA ILE A 53 13.30 11.93 0.93
C ILE A 53 14.40 11.54 -0.06
N VAL A 54 14.94 12.51 -0.77
CA VAL A 54 16.07 12.37 -1.71
C VAL A 54 17.30 12.96 -1.04
N GLU A 55 18.34 12.16 -0.83
CA GLU A 55 19.56 12.57 -0.12
C GLU A 55 20.81 12.28 -0.98
N PRO A 56 21.66 13.28 -1.27
CA PRO A 56 22.95 13.03 -1.89
C PRO A 56 23.87 12.30 -0.90
N LEU A 57 24.59 11.28 -1.37
CA LEU A 57 25.51 10.49 -0.54
C LEU A 57 26.99 10.79 -0.86
N SER A 58 27.34 10.86 -2.15
CA SER A 58 28.70 11.16 -2.60
C SER A 58 28.71 11.70 -4.03
N GLY A 59 29.74 12.49 -4.38
CA GLY A 59 29.82 13.16 -5.68
C GLY A 59 28.75 14.26 -5.83
N THR A 60 28.45 14.63 -7.08
CA THR A 60 27.43 15.64 -7.42
C THR A 60 26.37 15.02 -8.35
N PRO A 61 25.41 14.24 -7.79
CA PRO A 61 24.40 13.60 -8.62
C PRO A 61 23.52 14.63 -9.33
N VAL A 62 23.29 14.45 -10.62
CA VAL A 62 22.33 15.25 -11.40
C VAL A 62 21.05 14.44 -11.57
N ILE A 63 19.93 14.98 -11.10
CA ILE A 63 18.63 14.28 -11.11
C ILE A 63 17.55 15.13 -11.78
N SER A 64 16.51 14.47 -12.28
CA SER A 64 15.25 15.10 -12.69
C SER A 64 14.09 14.42 -11.96
N VAL A 65 13.14 15.22 -11.50
CA VAL A 65 11.94 14.76 -10.77
C VAL A 65 10.71 15.07 -11.60
N GLN A 66 9.84 14.08 -11.75
CA GLN A 66 8.63 14.18 -12.55
C GLN A 66 7.46 13.56 -11.79
N CYS A 67 6.33 14.26 -11.76
CA CYS A 67 5.08 13.77 -11.19
C CYS A 67 3.95 14.08 -12.18
N ASP A 68 3.48 13.07 -12.90
CA ASP A 68 2.36 13.18 -13.84
C ASP A 68 1.22 12.25 -13.41
N PRO A 69 0.39 12.67 -12.43
CA PRO A 69 -0.78 11.91 -12.04
C PRO A 69 -1.77 11.74 -13.20
N VAL A 70 -2.39 10.56 -13.25
CA VAL A 70 -3.41 10.22 -14.25
C VAL A 70 -4.69 9.76 -13.57
N SER A 71 -5.81 10.02 -14.22
CA SER A 71 -7.14 9.61 -13.75
C SER A 71 -7.33 8.09 -13.86
N GLY A 72 -7.29 7.40 -12.71
CA GLY A 72 -7.72 6.00 -12.52
C GLY A 72 -7.67 5.09 -13.75
N TRP A 73 -8.86 4.65 -14.20
CA TRP A 73 -9.06 3.78 -15.37
C TRP A 73 -9.16 4.50 -16.73
N SER A 74 -9.25 5.83 -16.75
CA SER A 74 -9.26 6.61 -18.00
C SER A 74 -7.86 6.98 -18.49
N LYS A 75 -6.85 6.91 -17.62
CA LYS A 75 -5.45 7.37 -17.85
C LYS A 75 -5.31 8.80 -18.35
N GLN A 76 -6.37 9.60 -18.36
CA GLN A 76 -6.28 11.00 -18.78
C GLN A 76 -5.37 11.74 -17.79
N PRO A 77 -4.37 12.49 -18.28
CA PRO A 77 -3.55 13.35 -17.44
C PRO A 77 -4.43 14.30 -16.62
N LEU A 78 -4.09 14.48 -15.35
CA LEU A 78 -4.77 15.47 -14.52
C LEU A 78 -4.19 16.86 -14.80
N GLN A 79 -5.04 17.88 -14.78
CA GLN A 79 -4.60 19.26 -14.92
C GLN A 79 -3.89 19.72 -13.64
N CYS A 80 -2.69 20.28 -13.82
CA CYS A 80 -1.85 20.76 -12.74
C CYS A 80 -2.14 22.23 -12.45
N VAL A 81 -2.32 22.56 -11.18
CA VAL A 81 -2.36 23.92 -10.64
C VAL A 81 -1.13 24.12 -9.77
N ARG A 82 -0.33 25.14 -10.10
CA ARG A 82 0.87 25.50 -9.34
C ARG A 82 0.51 26.39 -8.16
N GLY A 83 0.91 25.98 -6.96
CA GLY A 83 0.91 26.81 -5.76
C GLY A 83 2.30 27.37 -5.44
N ASN A 84 2.46 27.93 -4.23
CA ASN A 84 3.73 28.54 -3.80
C ASN A 84 4.83 27.50 -3.53
N SER A 85 4.47 26.38 -2.91
CA SER A 85 5.38 25.31 -2.45
C SER A 85 4.90 23.90 -2.87
N HIS A 86 3.91 23.83 -3.76
CA HIS A 86 3.29 22.58 -4.17
C HIS A 86 2.73 22.63 -5.58
N LEU A 87 2.56 21.45 -6.17
CA LEU A 87 1.71 21.20 -7.32
C LEU A 87 0.41 20.53 -6.85
N ARG A 88 -0.72 20.89 -7.43
CA ARG A 88 -2.06 20.36 -7.08
C ARG A 88 -2.76 19.86 -8.32
N TRP A 89 -3.44 18.73 -8.20
CA TRP A 89 -4.32 18.18 -9.22
C TRP A 89 -5.68 17.89 -8.61
N GLU A 90 -6.77 18.22 -9.32
CA GLU A 90 -8.11 17.81 -8.91
C GLU A 90 -8.35 16.36 -9.33
N ALA A 91 -8.79 15.53 -8.38
CA ALA A 91 -8.99 14.11 -8.59
C ALA A 91 -10.17 13.62 -7.76
N ARG A 92 -11.18 13.05 -8.42
CA ARG A 92 -12.34 12.40 -7.78
C ARG A 92 -13.06 13.25 -6.71
N GLY A 93 -13.21 14.56 -6.97
CA GLY A 93 -13.87 15.49 -6.04
C GLY A 93 -13.00 15.96 -4.89
N ASP A 94 -11.71 15.64 -4.91
CA ASP A 94 -10.72 16.06 -3.92
C ASP A 94 -9.42 16.55 -4.62
N ALA A 95 -8.37 16.80 -3.85
CA ALA A 95 -7.09 17.28 -4.33
C ALA A 95 -5.96 16.28 -4.06
N LEU A 96 -5.23 15.91 -5.10
CA LEU A 96 -3.89 15.33 -4.97
C LEU A 96 -2.87 16.48 -4.92
N ARG A 97 -2.01 16.50 -3.90
CA ARG A 97 -0.98 17.54 -3.74
C ARG A 97 0.40 16.94 -3.65
N LEU A 98 1.35 17.49 -4.40
CA LEU A 98 2.78 17.24 -4.22
C LEU A 98 3.43 18.48 -3.61
N THR A 99 3.76 18.41 -2.33
CA THR A 99 4.48 19.48 -1.60
C THR A 99 5.96 19.19 -1.61
N THR A 100 6.80 20.20 -1.86
CA THR A 100 8.26 20.02 -1.92
C THR A 100 9.04 21.27 -1.53
N ASN A 101 10.26 21.08 -1.02
CA ASN A 101 11.26 22.15 -0.86
C ASN A 101 12.13 22.35 -2.11
N MET A 102 11.93 21.56 -3.16
CA MET A 102 12.60 21.73 -4.46
C MET A 102 12.03 22.94 -5.22
N PRO A 103 12.85 23.67 -6.00
CA PRO A 103 12.35 24.72 -6.89
C PRO A 103 11.27 24.19 -7.84
N LEU A 104 10.05 24.72 -7.75
CA LEU A 104 8.90 24.25 -8.53
C LEU A 104 9.07 24.38 -10.05
N THR A 105 9.95 25.28 -10.50
CA THR A 105 10.29 25.43 -11.92
C THR A 105 10.96 24.16 -12.44
N TYR A 106 11.94 23.61 -11.72
CA TYR A 106 12.60 22.36 -12.10
C TYR A 106 11.63 21.17 -12.13
N LEU A 107 10.68 21.12 -11.21
CA LEU A 107 9.65 20.07 -11.18
C LEU A 107 8.63 20.22 -12.33
N SER A 108 8.14 21.43 -12.58
CA SER A 108 7.14 21.71 -13.62
C SER A 108 7.70 21.52 -15.03
N GLU A 109 8.94 21.94 -15.25
CA GLU A 109 9.63 21.87 -16.54
C GLU A 109 10.47 20.59 -16.71
N LYS A 110 10.48 19.70 -15.71
CA LYS A 110 11.20 18.42 -15.72
C LYS A 110 12.72 18.60 -15.94
N MET A 111 13.26 19.73 -15.51
CA MET A 111 14.66 20.08 -15.72
C MET A 111 15.58 19.25 -14.84
N PRO A 112 16.70 18.74 -15.37
CA PRO A 112 17.76 18.18 -14.55
C PRO A 112 18.45 19.28 -13.74
N PHE A 113 18.87 18.94 -12.51
CA PHE A 113 19.59 19.85 -11.61
C PHE A 113 20.52 19.05 -10.69
N GLU A 114 21.53 19.72 -10.14
CA GLU A 114 22.47 19.15 -9.17
C GLU A 114 21.81 18.97 -7.80
N LEU A 115 21.89 17.76 -7.25
CA LEU A 115 21.38 17.45 -5.92
C LEU A 115 22.39 17.89 -4.85
N ASN A 116 22.31 19.15 -4.46
CA ASN A 116 23.24 19.76 -3.49
C ASN A 116 22.79 19.61 -2.01
N GLY A 117 21.61 19.05 -1.76
CA GLY A 117 21.07 18.86 -0.42
C GLY A 117 19.83 17.96 -0.43
N LYS A 118 19.25 17.72 0.74
CA LYS A 118 18.04 16.89 0.85
C LYS A 118 16.84 17.55 0.19
N ILE A 119 16.13 16.78 -0.63
CA ILE A 119 14.83 17.15 -1.18
C ILE A 119 13.75 16.29 -0.53
N TYR A 120 12.70 16.96 -0.06
CA TYR A 120 11.53 16.35 0.54
C TYR A 120 10.36 16.48 -0.44
N LEU A 121 9.65 15.38 -0.62
CA LEU A 121 8.49 15.27 -1.49
C LEU A 121 7.39 14.59 -0.68
N ALA A 122 6.25 15.25 -0.50
CA ALA A 122 5.08 14.67 0.12
C ALA A 122 3.90 14.71 -0.85
N LEU A 123 3.47 13.53 -1.28
CA LEU A 123 2.27 13.35 -2.10
C LEU A 123 1.10 13.03 -1.18
N THR A 124 0.17 13.97 -0.98
CA THR A 124 -0.98 13.84 -0.09
C THR A 124 -2.29 13.85 -0.88
N TRP A 125 -3.28 13.10 -0.38
CA TRP A 125 -4.67 13.18 -0.84
C TRP A 125 -5.49 13.98 0.18
N GLY A 126 -6.16 15.04 -0.27
CA GLY A 126 -6.95 15.94 0.56
C GLY A 126 -6.12 17.02 1.23
N SER A 127 -5.76 16.81 2.51
CA SER A 127 -5.17 17.85 3.35
C SER A 127 -3.77 18.28 2.92
N ALA A 128 -3.51 19.58 3.02
CA ALA A 128 -2.20 20.18 2.83
C ALA A 128 -1.30 19.95 4.04
N ILE A 129 0.02 19.99 3.81
CA ILE A 129 1.02 20.14 4.87
C ILE A 129 1.29 21.64 4.99
N GLU A 130 0.99 22.22 6.15
CA GLU A 130 1.11 23.67 6.41
C GLU A 130 2.40 24.03 7.18
N ASP A 131 3.08 23.05 7.76
CA ASP A 131 4.33 23.20 8.50
C ASP A 131 5.58 23.05 7.62
N ASP A 132 6.76 23.25 8.20
CA ASP A 132 8.04 22.98 7.55
C ASP A 132 8.14 21.51 7.09
N LEU A 133 8.21 21.33 5.76
CA LEU A 133 8.14 20.01 5.15
C LEU A 133 9.30 19.10 5.57
N ALA A 134 10.51 19.66 5.76
CA ALA A 134 11.67 18.87 6.14
C ALA A 134 11.50 18.33 7.58
N GLN A 135 11.14 19.21 8.52
CA GLN A 135 10.88 18.83 9.91
C GLN A 135 9.73 17.80 10.02
N VAL A 136 8.62 18.03 9.31
CA VAL A 136 7.49 17.08 9.29
C VAL A 136 7.92 15.73 8.72
N SER A 137 8.66 15.71 7.62
CA SER A 137 9.10 14.47 6.96
C SER A 137 10.03 13.65 7.86
N GLU A 138 11.04 14.28 8.46
CA GLU A 138 11.98 13.59 9.36
C GLU A 138 11.27 13.09 10.64
N ALA A 139 10.38 13.90 11.21
CA ALA A 139 9.60 13.50 12.38
C ALA A 139 8.64 12.33 12.06
N PHE A 140 7.96 12.36 10.92
CA PHE A 140 7.06 11.28 10.50
C PHE A 140 7.83 10.02 10.15
N LEU A 141 9.01 10.13 9.55
CA LEU A 141 9.88 8.99 9.25
C LEU A 141 10.27 8.27 10.56
N GLY A 142 10.77 9.01 11.55
CA GLY A 142 11.16 8.45 12.85
C GLY A 142 9.99 7.76 13.55
N LYS A 143 8.84 8.45 13.67
CA LYS A 143 7.64 7.87 14.30
C LYS A 143 7.11 6.65 13.56
N THR A 144 7.19 6.64 12.23
CA THR A 144 6.78 5.49 11.41
C THR A 144 7.72 4.31 11.60
N ALA A 145 9.03 4.55 11.72
CA ALA A 145 9.99 3.52 12.05
C ALA A 145 9.70 2.92 13.43
N ASP A 146 9.49 3.77 14.45
CA ASP A 146 9.15 3.35 15.81
C ASP A 146 7.86 2.51 15.86
N TYR A 147 6.84 2.90 15.09
CA TYR A 147 5.61 2.12 14.96
C TYR A 147 5.90 0.70 14.45
N TRP A 148 6.63 0.56 13.35
CA TRP A 148 6.90 -0.76 12.77
C TRP A 148 7.79 -1.62 13.67
N LEU A 149 8.84 -1.03 14.26
CA LEU A 149 9.70 -1.72 15.22
C LEU A 149 8.91 -2.20 16.44
N THR A 150 7.99 -1.38 16.95
CA THR A 150 7.12 -1.74 18.08
C THR A 150 6.15 -2.85 17.69
N TRP A 151 5.55 -2.77 16.49
CA TRP A 151 4.66 -3.81 15.99
C TRP A 151 5.37 -5.16 15.88
N VAL A 152 6.59 -5.20 15.29
CA VAL A 152 7.40 -6.42 15.20
C VAL A 152 7.79 -6.95 16.59
N LYS A 153 8.10 -6.08 17.56
CA LYS A 153 8.42 -6.50 18.95
C LYS A 153 7.24 -7.21 19.64
N HIS A 154 6.01 -6.91 19.24
CA HIS A 154 4.82 -7.60 19.74
C HIS A 154 4.51 -8.90 18.99
N CYS A 155 5.23 -9.22 17.91
CA CYS A 155 5.10 -10.50 17.25
C CYS A 155 5.86 -11.60 17.99
N SER A 156 5.22 -12.76 18.16
CA SER A 156 5.85 -13.99 18.63
C SER A 156 6.66 -14.63 17.49
N VAL A 157 7.81 -14.02 17.17
CA VAL A 157 8.67 -14.47 16.07
C VAL A 157 9.41 -15.77 16.48
N PRO A 158 9.34 -16.84 15.67
CA PRO A 158 10.06 -18.08 15.95
C PRO A 158 11.58 -17.90 15.85
N THR A 159 12.35 -18.80 16.45
CA THR A 159 13.82 -18.70 16.46
C THR A 159 14.45 -18.93 15.08
N LEU A 160 13.84 -19.77 14.25
CA LEU A 160 14.27 -20.08 12.88
C LEU A 160 13.60 -19.14 11.87
N PHE A 161 14.34 -18.78 10.81
CA PHE A 161 13.85 -17.96 9.69
C PHE A 161 13.23 -16.60 10.09
N GLN A 162 13.78 -15.96 11.14
CA GLN A 162 13.26 -14.70 11.67
C GLN A 162 13.11 -13.61 10.61
N LYS A 163 14.10 -13.46 9.73
CA LYS A 163 14.10 -12.41 8.69
C LYS A 163 12.95 -12.60 7.72
N GLU A 164 12.74 -13.83 7.27
CA GLU A 164 11.70 -14.21 6.31
C GLU A 164 10.31 -14.08 6.95
N VAL A 165 10.16 -14.51 8.21
CA VAL A 165 8.90 -14.40 8.96
C VAL A 165 8.53 -12.94 9.21
N ILE A 166 9.44 -12.12 9.72
CA ILE A 166 9.18 -10.69 9.96
C ILE A 166 8.84 -9.97 8.66
N ARG A 167 9.58 -10.25 7.58
CA ARG A 167 9.33 -9.62 6.28
C ARG A 167 7.95 -10.00 5.72
N SER A 168 7.57 -11.27 5.85
CA SER A 168 6.25 -11.76 5.46
C SER A 168 5.14 -11.11 6.29
N ALA A 169 5.30 -11.08 7.62
CA ALA A 169 4.33 -10.48 8.54
C ALA A 169 4.08 -9.00 8.23
N LEU A 170 5.15 -8.22 8.03
CA LEU A 170 5.06 -6.81 7.67
C LEU A 170 4.40 -6.59 6.31
N ALA A 171 4.61 -7.48 5.34
CA ALA A 171 3.95 -7.42 4.03
C ALA A 171 2.46 -7.73 4.13
N LEU A 172 2.08 -8.77 4.88
CA LEU A 172 0.68 -9.09 5.16
C LEU A 172 -0.03 -7.95 5.88
N LYS A 173 0.64 -7.29 6.84
CA LYS A 173 0.06 -6.15 7.57
C LYS A 173 -0.28 -4.96 6.66
N LEU A 174 0.44 -4.76 5.56
CA LEU A 174 0.11 -3.72 4.56
C LEU A 174 -1.19 -4.01 3.79
N HIS A 175 -1.68 -5.25 3.81
CA HIS A 175 -2.90 -5.65 3.12
C HIS A 175 -4.16 -5.55 4.00
N VAL A 176 -3.99 -5.22 5.29
CA VAL A 176 -5.10 -5.05 6.23
C VAL A 176 -5.71 -3.66 6.05
N PHE A 177 -6.95 -3.61 5.60
CA PHE A 177 -7.73 -2.38 5.49
C PHE A 177 -8.51 -2.14 6.77
N GLU A 178 -7.91 -1.37 7.68
CA GLU A 178 -8.37 -1.24 9.07
C GLU A 178 -9.74 -0.56 9.27
N ASP A 179 -10.22 0.20 8.28
CA ASP A 179 -11.50 0.91 8.39
C ASP A 179 -12.67 -0.07 8.40
N THR A 180 -12.67 -1.05 7.48
CA THR A 180 -13.71 -2.09 7.44
C THR A 180 -13.28 -3.42 8.02
N GLY A 181 -11.97 -3.64 8.19
CA GLY A 181 -11.39 -4.92 8.62
C GLY A 181 -11.10 -5.90 7.48
N ALA A 182 -11.36 -5.52 6.23
CA ALA A 182 -11.06 -6.34 5.07
C ALA A 182 -9.56 -6.62 4.94
N ILE A 183 -9.20 -7.82 4.48
CA ILE A 183 -7.82 -8.19 4.17
C ILE A 183 -7.74 -8.40 2.65
N LEU A 184 -6.96 -7.56 1.99
CA LEU A 184 -6.79 -7.62 0.54
C LEU A 184 -5.88 -8.79 0.14
N ALA A 185 -6.22 -9.48 -0.94
CA ALA A 185 -5.33 -10.51 -1.49
C ALA A 185 -4.02 -9.91 -2.06
N ALA A 186 -4.10 -8.73 -2.69
CA ALA A 186 -2.94 -7.94 -3.10
C ALA A 186 -3.24 -6.44 -3.11
N THR A 187 -2.25 -5.58 -2.89
CA THR A 187 -2.40 -4.12 -3.09
C THR A 187 -2.17 -3.66 -4.54
N THR A 188 -1.95 -4.61 -5.47
CA THR A 188 -1.70 -4.36 -6.89
C THR A 188 -2.76 -5.00 -7.78
N THR A 189 -3.05 -4.36 -8.92
CA THR A 189 -3.92 -4.91 -9.96
C THR A 189 -3.10 -5.49 -11.10
N SER A 190 -3.55 -6.61 -11.66
CA SER A 190 -3.03 -7.19 -12.91
C SER A 190 -1.53 -7.42 -12.95
N LEU A 191 -0.94 -7.77 -11.81
CA LEU A 191 0.40 -8.33 -11.80
C LEU A 191 0.34 -9.75 -12.39
N PRO A 192 1.16 -10.07 -13.39
CA PRO A 192 1.08 -11.36 -14.06
C PRO A 192 1.57 -12.50 -13.17
N GLU A 193 0.85 -13.62 -13.15
CA GLU A 193 1.36 -14.86 -12.56
C GLU A 193 2.62 -15.36 -13.31
N GLU A 194 2.63 -15.18 -14.63
CA GLU A 194 3.77 -15.43 -15.50
C GLU A 194 3.89 -14.27 -16.51
N ILE A 195 5.08 -13.67 -16.60
CA ILE A 195 5.33 -12.51 -17.46
C ILE A 195 4.93 -12.80 -18.91
N GLY A 196 4.12 -11.92 -19.49
CA GLY A 196 3.64 -12.04 -20.87
C GLY A 196 2.46 -13.00 -21.07
N LYS A 197 1.96 -13.67 -20.02
CA LYS A 197 0.75 -14.50 -20.08
C LYS A 197 -0.51 -13.70 -19.74
N GLU A 198 -1.66 -14.35 -19.86
CA GLU A 198 -2.98 -13.71 -19.74
C GLU A 198 -3.53 -13.67 -18.30
N ARG A 199 -2.92 -14.41 -17.38
CA ARG A 199 -3.31 -14.59 -15.97
C ARG A 199 -2.92 -13.38 -15.12
N ASN A 200 -3.61 -12.26 -15.36
CA ASN A 200 -3.29 -10.92 -14.83
C ASN A 200 -4.54 -10.27 -14.20
N TRP A 201 -5.16 -10.93 -13.21
CA TRP A 201 -6.39 -10.44 -12.58
C TRP A 201 -6.16 -9.27 -11.62
N ASP A 202 -7.24 -8.53 -11.31
CA ASP A 202 -7.23 -7.56 -10.22
C ASP A 202 -7.46 -8.29 -8.88
N TYR A 203 -6.45 -8.26 -8.02
CA TYR A 203 -6.44 -8.93 -6.72
C TYR A 203 -6.64 -7.95 -5.55
N ARG A 204 -7.02 -6.70 -5.81
CA ARG A 204 -7.29 -5.67 -4.78
C ARG A 204 -8.62 -5.83 -4.07
N TYR A 205 -9.00 -7.07 -3.83
CA TYR A 205 -10.26 -7.47 -3.23
C TYR A 205 -10.01 -8.41 -2.06
N CYS A 206 -11.00 -8.50 -1.18
CA CYS A 206 -11.01 -9.39 -0.04
C CYS A 206 -11.48 -10.77 -0.48
N TRP A 207 -10.55 -11.70 -0.64
CA TRP A 207 -10.85 -13.13 -0.80
C TRP A 207 -11.00 -13.77 0.58
N LEU A 208 -12.12 -14.44 0.83
CA LEU A 208 -12.40 -15.01 2.14
C LEU A 208 -11.36 -16.09 2.52
N ARG A 209 -10.97 -16.92 1.56
CA ARG A 209 -9.87 -17.89 1.66
C ARG A 209 -8.56 -17.27 2.08
N ASP A 210 -8.11 -16.29 1.31
CA ASP A 210 -6.81 -15.65 1.50
C ASP A 210 -6.77 -14.96 2.86
N SER A 211 -7.87 -14.31 3.25
CA SER A 211 -8.04 -13.68 4.56
C SER A 211 -7.88 -14.68 5.70
N TYR A 212 -8.46 -15.89 5.59
CA TYR A 212 -8.29 -16.95 6.59
C TYR A 212 -6.80 -17.33 6.77
N PHE A 213 -6.04 -17.48 5.69
CA PHE A 213 -4.62 -17.80 5.78
C PHE A 213 -3.80 -16.67 6.42
N VAL A 214 -4.11 -15.42 6.09
CA VAL A 214 -3.48 -14.25 6.72
C VAL A 214 -3.78 -14.18 8.22
N LEU A 215 -5.03 -14.39 8.61
CA LEU A 215 -5.43 -14.41 10.02
C LEU A 215 -4.80 -15.56 10.79
N SER A 216 -4.68 -16.73 10.18
CA SER A 216 -3.97 -17.86 10.77
C SER A 216 -2.49 -17.53 11.01
N ALA A 217 -1.85 -16.83 10.07
CA ALA A 217 -0.48 -16.35 10.24
C ALA A 217 -0.37 -15.32 11.38
N PHE A 218 -1.28 -14.34 11.45
CA PHE A 218 -1.31 -13.36 12.54
C PHE A 218 -1.57 -13.98 13.90
N HIS A 219 -2.50 -14.93 13.98
CA HIS A 219 -2.77 -15.70 15.18
C HIS A 219 -1.50 -16.40 15.69
N ASN A 220 -0.75 -17.06 14.80
CA ASN A 220 0.52 -17.71 15.16
C ASN A 220 1.62 -16.72 15.59
N LEU A 221 1.52 -15.45 15.15
CA LEU A 221 2.40 -14.36 15.57
C LEU A 221 1.90 -13.62 16.81
N GLY A 222 0.77 -14.02 17.40
CA GLY A 222 0.17 -13.35 18.56
C GLY A 222 -0.49 -11.99 18.26
N GLN A 223 -0.82 -11.73 17.00
CA GLN A 223 -1.50 -10.52 16.54
C GLN A 223 -3.00 -10.78 16.42
N PHE A 224 -3.79 -10.24 17.35
CA PHE A 224 -5.23 -10.52 17.47
C PHE A 224 -6.13 -9.37 17.02
N GLU A 225 -5.63 -8.13 16.99
CA GLU A 225 -6.43 -6.94 16.64
C GLU A 225 -7.00 -7.03 15.22
N GLU A 226 -6.24 -7.59 14.29
CA GLU A 226 -6.63 -7.80 12.90
C GLU A 226 -7.76 -8.83 12.78
N MET A 227 -7.79 -9.84 13.64
CA MET A 227 -8.85 -10.85 13.67
C MET A 227 -10.18 -10.24 14.11
N GLU A 228 -10.18 -9.37 15.11
CA GLU A 228 -11.40 -8.65 15.52
C GLU A 228 -11.93 -7.72 14.42
N GLY A 229 -11.02 -7.05 13.70
CA GLY A 229 -11.38 -6.23 12.54
C GLY A 229 -12.05 -7.06 11.45
N PHE A 230 -11.43 -8.17 11.05
CA PHE A 230 -11.98 -9.04 10.02
C PHE A 230 -13.29 -9.70 10.44
N LEU A 231 -13.46 -10.05 11.71
CA LEU A 231 -14.72 -10.54 12.24
C LEU A 231 -15.87 -9.56 11.98
N LYS A 232 -15.65 -8.26 12.25
CA LYS A 232 -16.66 -7.22 11.99
C LYS A 232 -16.99 -7.13 10.50
N PHE A 233 -15.96 -7.19 9.64
CA PHE A 233 -16.15 -7.25 8.19
C PHE A 233 -17.05 -8.43 7.79
N LEU A 234 -16.73 -9.62 8.31
CA LEU A 234 -17.41 -10.87 7.97
C LEU A 234 -18.87 -10.90 8.45
N LEU A 235 -19.14 -10.41 9.66
CA LEU A 235 -20.50 -10.33 10.21
C LEU A 235 -21.38 -9.37 9.40
N GLY A 236 -20.84 -8.20 9.02
CA GLY A 236 -21.56 -7.25 8.15
C GLY A 236 -21.91 -7.89 6.80
N LEU A 237 -20.94 -8.64 6.24
CA LEU A 237 -21.11 -9.34 4.98
C LEU A 237 -22.15 -10.46 5.06
N ALA A 238 -22.10 -11.28 6.11
CA ALA A 238 -23.09 -12.35 6.34
C ALA A 238 -24.51 -11.77 6.47
N SER A 239 -24.67 -10.70 7.25
CA SER A 239 -25.96 -10.03 7.43
C SER A 239 -26.53 -9.46 6.12
N LYS A 240 -25.69 -8.78 5.32
CA LYS A 240 -26.09 -8.26 4.00
C LYS A 240 -26.52 -9.37 3.04
N ARG A 241 -25.86 -10.53 3.11
CA ARG A 241 -26.13 -11.67 2.22
C ARG A 241 -27.38 -12.44 2.62
N GLU A 242 -27.61 -12.59 3.92
CA GLU A 242 -28.83 -13.14 4.49
C GLU A 242 -30.05 -12.29 4.09
N GLN A 243 -29.97 -10.96 4.24
CA GLN A 243 -31.03 -10.04 3.80
C GLN A 243 -31.34 -10.14 2.31
N ALA A 244 -30.33 -10.38 1.48
CA ALA A 244 -30.48 -10.57 0.05
C ALA A 244 -30.87 -12.01 -0.35
N HIS A 245 -31.10 -12.92 0.62
CA HIS A 245 -31.32 -14.35 0.40
C HIS A 245 -30.30 -14.97 -0.58
N SER A 246 -29.05 -14.56 -0.44
CA SER A 246 -27.97 -14.92 -1.36
C SER A 246 -26.87 -15.68 -0.64
N ARG A 247 -26.24 -16.61 -1.35
CA ARG A 247 -25.04 -17.29 -0.86
C ARG A 247 -23.88 -16.31 -0.74
N LEU A 248 -22.87 -16.74 0.00
CA LEU A 248 -21.57 -16.08 -0.03
C LEU A 248 -20.88 -16.29 -1.37
N ALA A 249 -20.37 -15.20 -1.92
CA ALA A 249 -19.38 -15.17 -2.98
C ALA A 249 -17.97 -15.39 -2.40
N PRO A 250 -16.99 -15.77 -3.24
CA PRO A 250 -15.61 -15.95 -2.80
C PRO A 250 -14.86 -14.64 -2.51
N VAL A 251 -15.24 -13.54 -3.18
CA VAL A 251 -14.48 -12.29 -3.23
C VAL A 251 -15.36 -11.05 -3.13
N TYR A 252 -14.88 -10.01 -2.44
CA TYR A 252 -15.60 -8.77 -2.15
C TYR A 252 -14.71 -7.53 -2.23
N ASP A 253 -15.29 -6.38 -2.55
CA ASP A 253 -14.61 -5.10 -2.36
C ASP A 253 -14.56 -4.66 -0.88
N LEU A 254 -13.84 -3.57 -0.60
CA LEU A 254 -13.70 -3.02 0.75
C LEU A 254 -15.04 -2.61 1.39
N SER A 255 -16.05 -2.34 0.56
CA SER A 255 -17.41 -1.94 0.94
C SER A 255 -18.40 -3.12 0.95
N GLN A 256 -17.89 -4.36 0.92
CA GLN A 256 -18.69 -5.60 0.93
C GLN A 256 -19.63 -5.75 -0.27
N ASN A 257 -19.32 -5.13 -1.41
CA ASN A 257 -20.00 -5.38 -2.68
C ASN A 257 -19.24 -6.44 -3.49
N LEU A 258 -19.90 -6.99 -4.51
CA LEU A 258 -19.23 -7.87 -5.46
C LEU A 258 -18.42 -7.01 -6.45
N PRO A 259 -17.15 -7.35 -6.73
CA PRO A 259 -16.34 -6.67 -7.73
C PRO A 259 -16.76 -7.14 -9.13
N LEU A 260 -17.95 -6.75 -9.58
CA LEU A 260 -18.54 -7.13 -10.86
C LEU A 260 -19.08 -5.91 -11.63
N PRO A 261 -19.03 -5.92 -12.97
CA PRO A 261 -18.45 -6.95 -13.84
C PRO A 261 -16.93 -6.79 -14.05
N GLU A 262 -16.21 -7.87 -14.33
CA GLU A 262 -14.81 -7.78 -14.79
C GLU A 262 -14.71 -6.93 -16.06
N THR A 263 -13.72 -6.03 -16.11
CA THR A 263 -13.46 -5.20 -17.28
C THR A 263 -12.02 -5.39 -17.75
N ILE A 264 -11.85 -5.65 -19.05
CA ILE A 264 -10.54 -5.74 -19.69
C ILE A 264 -10.18 -4.39 -20.32
N HIS A 265 -9.00 -3.87 -19.96
CA HIS A 265 -8.47 -2.60 -20.46
C HIS A 265 -7.51 -2.86 -21.64
N HIS A 266 -8.06 -3.08 -22.83
CA HIS A 266 -7.28 -3.49 -24.03
C HIS A 266 -6.16 -2.51 -24.43
N ALA A 267 -6.36 -1.20 -24.18
CA ALA A 267 -5.38 -0.17 -24.53
C ALA A 267 -4.20 -0.09 -23.53
N TRP A 268 -4.21 -0.86 -22.45
CA TRP A 268 -3.25 -0.73 -21.36
C TRP A 268 -2.14 -1.78 -21.45
N LYS A 269 -0.91 -1.33 -21.20
CA LYS A 269 0.23 -2.20 -21.00
C LYS A 269 0.39 -2.48 -19.50
N GLY A 270 0.32 -3.75 -19.10
CA GLY A 270 0.55 -4.16 -17.73
C GLY A 270 2.03 -4.20 -17.37
N TYR A 271 2.33 -4.75 -16.19
CA TYR A 271 3.71 -4.94 -15.74
C TYR A 271 4.52 -5.78 -16.74
N ALA A 272 5.74 -5.32 -17.05
CA ALA A 272 6.60 -5.93 -18.07
C ALA A 272 5.91 -6.12 -19.45
N ASN A 273 5.00 -5.21 -19.82
CA ASN A 273 4.16 -5.27 -21.02
C ASN A 273 3.17 -6.46 -21.06
N SER A 274 2.89 -7.10 -19.93
CA SER A 274 1.94 -8.21 -19.87
C SER A 274 0.51 -7.71 -20.11
N THR A 275 -0.27 -8.46 -20.87
CA THR A 275 -1.66 -8.19 -21.22
C THR A 275 -2.50 -9.46 -21.09
N PRO A 276 -3.81 -9.37 -20.78
CA PRO A 276 -4.59 -8.16 -20.59
C PRO A 276 -4.39 -7.51 -19.21
N VAL A 277 -4.71 -6.22 -19.08
CA VAL A 277 -4.95 -5.56 -17.79
C VAL A 277 -6.43 -5.64 -17.47
N ARG A 278 -6.76 -5.94 -16.22
CA ARG A 278 -8.12 -6.14 -15.72
C ARG A 278 -8.42 -5.21 -14.55
N SER A 279 -9.69 -4.93 -14.37
CA SER A 279 -10.25 -4.35 -13.15
C SER A 279 -11.48 -5.13 -12.76
N GLN A 280 -11.79 -5.19 -11.47
CA GLN A 280 -12.85 -6.06 -10.95
C GLN A 280 -12.51 -7.54 -11.18
N ASN A 281 -13.38 -8.46 -10.74
CA ASN A 281 -13.04 -9.87 -10.76
C ASN A 281 -14.27 -10.76 -10.89
N GLN A 282 -14.38 -11.45 -12.02
CA GLN A 282 -15.54 -12.29 -12.33
C GLN A 282 -15.66 -13.51 -11.40
N ALA A 283 -14.60 -13.86 -10.66
CA ALA A 283 -14.64 -14.98 -9.73
C ALA A 283 -15.65 -14.78 -8.57
N ALA A 284 -16.18 -13.56 -8.39
CA ALA A 284 -17.32 -13.30 -7.52
C ALA A 284 -18.57 -14.16 -7.86
N GLU A 285 -18.72 -14.57 -9.11
CA GLU A 285 -19.83 -15.42 -9.56
C GLU A 285 -19.55 -16.92 -9.34
N HIS A 286 -18.30 -17.31 -9.09
CA HIS A 286 -17.93 -18.72 -8.92
C HIS A 286 -18.57 -19.29 -7.65
N VAL A 287 -18.87 -20.60 -7.70
CA VAL A 287 -19.34 -21.37 -6.54
C VAL A 287 -18.11 -22.05 -5.93
N GLN A 288 -17.70 -21.58 -4.75
CA GLN A 288 -16.64 -22.18 -3.94
C GLN A 288 -17.25 -22.63 -2.61
N ASN A 289 -17.28 -23.94 -2.38
CA ASN A 289 -17.98 -24.53 -1.23
C ASN A 289 -17.20 -24.42 0.08
N ASP A 290 -15.89 -24.25 -0.03
CA ASP A 290 -14.94 -24.15 1.07
C ASP A 290 -15.02 -22.81 1.83
N VAL A 291 -15.59 -21.76 1.21
CA VAL A 291 -15.79 -20.43 1.81
C VAL A 291 -16.48 -20.51 3.18
N TYR A 292 -17.49 -21.38 3.31
CA TYR A 292 -18.18 -21.57 4.59
C TYR A 292 -17.29 -22.22 5.65
N GLY A 293 -16.44 -23.17 5.25
CA GLY A 293 -15.49 -23.81 6.15
C GLY A 293 -14.46 -22.81 6.67
N GLU A 294 -13.92 -21.98 5.78
CA GLU A 294 -12.96 -20.92 6.13
C GLU A 294 -13.57 -19.90 7.09
N MET A 295 -14.85 -19.57 6.92
CA MET A 295 -15.57 -18.73 7.89
C MET A 295 -15.71 -19.39 9.25
N VAL A 296 -16.19 -20.64 9.30
CA VAL A 296 -16.34 -21.35 10.58
C VAL A 296 -14.99 -21.43 11.30
N LEU A 297 -13.91 -21.74 10.59
CA LEU A 297 -12.56 -21.79 11.15
C LEU A 297 -12.07 -20.42 11.60
N THR A 298 -12.40 -19.35 10.88
CA THR A 298 -12.06 -17.98 11.29
C THR A 298 -12.81 -17.56 12.56
N LEU A 299 -14.06 -17.99 12.72
CA LEU A 299 -14.90 -17.66 13.87
C LEU A 299 -14.64 -18.56 15.09
N ALA A 300 -14.18 -19.80 14.88
CA ALA A 300 -14.01 -20.79 15.94
C ALA A 300 -13.18 -20.29 17.14
N PRO A 301 -12.03 -19.59 16.96
CA PRO A 301 -11.25 -19.07 18.08
C PRO A 301 -12.06 -18.21 19.05
N ILE A 302 -13.04 -17.43 18.58
CA ILE A 302 -13.87 -16.56 19.42
C ILE A 302 -14.73 -17.37 20.40
N PHE A 303 -15.20 -18.54 19.98
CA PHE A 303 -16.03 -19.41 20.81
C PHE A 303 -15.22 -20.23 21.82
N PHE A 304 -13.95 -20.52 21.53
CA PHE A 304 -13.10 -21.35 22.39
C PHE A 304 -12.14 -20.55 23.27
N VAL A 305 -11.75 -19.34 22.88
CA VAL A 305 -10.80 -18.51 23.62
C VAL A 305 -11.56 -17.57 24.57
N ARG A 306 -11.47 -17.87 25.87
CA ARG A 306 -12.11 -17.08 26.94
C ARG A 306 -11.76 -15.59 26.95
N ALA A 307 -10.62 -15.20 26.38
CA ALA A 307 -10.23 -13.80 26.29
C ALA A 307 -11.18 -12.96 25.40
N PHE A 308 -11.89 -13.59 24.47
CA PHE A 308 -12.93 -12.95 23.65
C PHE A 308 -14.34 -13.09 24.22
N SER A 309 -14.52 -13.89 25.28
CA SER A 309 -15.79 -14.08 25.97
C SER A 309 -15.98 -12.97 27.02
N ARG A 310 -16.55 -11.83 26.62
CA ARG A 310 -17.10 -10.84 27.54
C ARG A 310 -18.61 -10.80 27.43
#